data_AF-A0A4R0UPY2-F1
#
_entry.id   AF-A0A4R0UPY2-F1
#
_cell.length_a   1.000
_cell.length_b   1.000
_cell.length_c   1.000
_cell.angle_alpha   90.00
_cell.angle_beta   90.00
_cell.angle_gamma   90.00
#
_symmetry.space_group_name_H-M   'P 1'
#
loop_
_entity.id
_entity.type
_entity.pdbx_description
1 polymer ?
#
loop_
_entity_poly.entity_id
_entity_poly.type
_entity_poly.pdbx_seq_one_letter_code
_entity_poly.pdbx_strand_id
1 'polypeptide(L)'
;MLYGECGGIRRLLYRGKTLNTIAQAANDKDMRQCEPLNSMLLISSALAFAQYDDKRIWAYDVIENAITRNLEYSFNEESEESDEDDEDEDNEDTSEVDDETDFIPDESLHVLQLFTLMSAYDLYALSNDGAGREQLLKDYPESMALTLMNTANMIHEGHLRSAYMLAQDFLLSSRDMEDVDIDARHNGLLPDLLPHGWHTIMECCAEGLNDVGLLANVYRYYILSCNDRSDTHYVSKLRNLLRIYGGLSAEEWHDVADGLARDCARNIIDRIKYQPEITTKGGTQRHSSWRNPAYEKLIVDERLSDAALTYCAIVDYPPLPLLRTIAIEHPESAKSIILDAMPYGTMGMPVFRFTVERGTNNTLTARRNTYQQIAKQLRRFAAVFGDEETRVLAHEIVERYPNLNALREELAFAL
;
A
#
# COMPACT_ATOMS: atom_id res chain seq x y z
N MET A 1 -30.95 -10.68 58.21
CA MET A 1 -30.50 -10.07 56.94
C MET A 1 -29.00 -9.72 56.97
N LEU A 2 -28.10 -10.61 57.44
CA LEU A 2 -26.65 -10.34 57.51
C LEU A 2 -25.78 -11.50 57.00
N TYR A 3 -26.34 -12.41 56.20
CA TYR A 3 -25.61 -13.55 55.61
C TYR A 3 -25.47 -13.46 54.07
N GLY A 4 -26.00 -12.41 53.43
CA GLY A 4 -25.89 -12.19 51.99
C GLY A 4 -24.65 -11.38 51.55
N GLU A 5 -24.16 -10.47 52.41
CA GLU A 5 -23.12 -9.51 52.03
C GLU A 5 -21.69 -10.08 52.13
N CYS A 6 -21.42 -11.00 53.07
CA CYS A 6 -20.12 -11.66 53.20
C CYS A 6 -19.74 -12.55 51.99
N GLY A 7 -20.72 -13.05 51.25
CA GLY A 7 -20.49 -13.84 50.03
C GLY A 7 -20.04 -12.98 48.84
N GLY A 8 -20.52 -11.74 48.76
CA GLY A 8 -20.10 -10.76 47.76
C GLY A 8 -18.67 -10.29 48.00
N ILE A 9 -18.34 -9.93 49.24
CA ILE A 9 -17.00 -9.44 49.61
C ILE A 9 -15.91 -10.51 49.43
N ARG A 10 -16.19 -11.78 49.77
CA ARG A 10 -15.22 -12.87 49.51
C ARG A 10 -15.02 -13.16 48.02
N ARG A 11 -16.07 -13.08 47.20
CA ARG A 11 -15.94 -13.23 45.73
C ARG A 11 -15.22 -12.04 45.11
N LEU A 12 -15.43 -10.83 45.62
CA LEU A 12 -14.70 -9.62 45.25
C LEU A 12 -13.19 -9.79 45.54
N LEU A 13 -12.83 -10.16 46.77
CA LEU A 13 -11.45 -10.41 47.19
C LEU A 13 -10.77 -11.53 46.37
N TYR A 14 -11.48 -12.60 46.04
CA TYR A 14 -10.93 -13.68 45.22
C TYR A 14 -10.66 -13.22 43.78
N ARG A 15 -11.56 -12.44 43.18
CA ARG A 15 -11.37 -11.93 41.80
C ARG A 15 -10.20 -10.95 41.70
N GLY A 16 -10.05 -10.03 42.67
CA GLY A 16 -8.89 -9.13 42.71
C GLY A 16 -7.56 -9.86 42.89
N LYS A 17 -7.52 -10.92 43.71
CA LYS A 17 -6.32 -11.77 43.84
C LYS A 17 -5.99 -12.52 42.54
N THR A 18 -7.00 -13.07 41.87
CA THR A 18 -6.81 -13.73 40.57
C THR A 18 -6.30 -12.75 39.52
N LEU A 19 -6.85 -11.53 39.45
CA LEU A 19 -6.37 -10.51 38.54
C LEU A 19 -4.90 -10.14 38.82
N ASN A 20 -4.53 -9.98 40.09
CA ASN A 20 -3.14 -9.69 40.46
C ASN A 20 -2.19 -10.82 40.07
N THR A 21 -2.58 -12.08 40.24
CA THR A 21 -1.77 -13.22 39.76
C THR A 21 -1.66 -13.25 38.24
N ILE A 22 -2.73 -12.92 37.51
CA ILE A 22 -2.71 -12.81 36.04
C ILE A 22 -1.80 -11.66 35.61
N ALA A 23 -1.89 -10.50 36.25
CA ALA A 23 -1.04 -9.35 35.95
C ALA A 23 0.43 -9.64 36.27
N GLN A 24 0.74 -10.36 37.35
CA GLN A 24 2.11 -10.80 37.66
C GLN A 24 2.65 -11.75 36.60
N ALA A 25 1.86 -12.74 36.19
CA ALA A 25 2.25 -13.64 35.11
C ALA A 25 2.45 -12.86 33.81
N ALA A 26 1.51 -12.00 33.42
CA ALA A 26 1.60 -11.18 32.21
C ALA A 26 2.86 -10.31 32.18
N ASN A 27 3.32 -9.87 33.34
CA ASN A 27 4.50 -9.02 33.51
C ASN A 27 5.81 -9.80 33.67
N ASP A 28 5.77 -11.14 33.55
CA ASP A 28 6.96 -11.98 33.59
C ASP A 28 7.91 -11.66 32.41
N LYS A 29 9.22 -11.64 32.68
CA LYS A 29 10.25 -11.22 31.72
C LYS A 29 10.24 -12.11 30.47
N ASP A 30 10.26 -13.43 30.67
CA ASP A 30 10.33 -14.41 29.58
C ASP A 30 9.09 -14.30 28.69
N MET A 31 7.91 -14.09 29.29
CA MET A 31 6.68 -13.94 28.52
C MET A 31 6.64 -12.62 27.76
N ARG A 32 7.13 -11.52 28.32
CA ARG A 32 7.22 -10.23 27.61
C ARG A 32 8.21 -10.27 26.45
N GLN A 33 9.33 -10.97 26.62
CA GLN A 33 10.37 -11.07 25.58
C GLN A 33 10.01 -12.05 24.47
N CYS A 34 9.56 -13.26 24.84
CA CYS A 34 9.36 -14.35 23.89
C CYS A 34 7.91 -14.47 23.38
N GLU A 35 6.92 -14.06 24.17
CA GLU A 35 5.49 -14.17 23.82
C GLU A 35 4.70 -12.88 24.15
N PRO A 36 5.11 -11.71 23.63
CA PRO A 36 4.55 -10.41 23.98
C PRO A 36 3.04 -10.34 23.74
N LEU A 37 2.53 -11.01 22.71
CA LEU A 37 1.10 -11.09 22.43
C LEU A 37 0.33 -11.82 23.56
N ASN A 38 0.88 -12.91 24.09
CA ASN A 38 0.25 -13.65 25.19
C ASN A 38 0.26 -12.86 26.49
N SER A 39 1.37 -12.14 26.76
CA SER A 39 1.44 -11.15 27.86
C SER A 39 0.31 -10.13 27.74
N MET A 40 0.13 -9.54 26.55
CA MET A 40 -0.90 -8.53 26.34
C MET A 40 -2.32 -9.08 26.42
N LEU A 41 -2.58 -10.29 25.92
CA LEU A 41 -3.89 -10.95 26.08
C LEU A 41 -4.27 -11.13 27.55
N LEU A 42 -3.30 -11.44 28.41
CA LEU A 42 -3.52 -11.54 29.86
C LEU A 42 -3.80 -10.16 30.48
N ILE A 43 -3.08 -9.12 30.08
CA ILE A 43 -3.35 -7.74 30.51
C ILE A 43 -4.75 -7.28 30.06
N SER A 44 -5.11 -7.49 28.80
CA SER A 44 -6.41 -7.12 28.24
C SER A 44 -7.58 -7.87 28.90
N SER A 45 -7.34 -9.01 29.55
CA SER A 45 -8.38 -9.71 30.32
C SER A 45 -8.95 -8.85 31.47
N ALA A 46 -8.19 -7.85 31.94
CA ALA A 46 -8.64 -6.88 32.93
C ALA A 46 -9.81 -6.00 32.45
N LEU A 47 -9.97 -5.83 31.13
CA LEU A 47 -11.08 -5.06 30.53
C LEU A 47 -12.46 -5.62 30.88
N ALA A 48 -12.56 -6.91 31.20
CA ALA A 48 -13.79 -7.52 31.69
C ALA A 48 -14.32 -6.86 32.98
N PHE A 49 -13.47 -6.12 33.72
CA PHE A 49 -13.83 -5.42 34.94
C PHE A 49 -14.15 -3.94 34.73
N ALA A 50 -13.85 -3.36 33.56
CA ALA A 50 -14.00 -1.93 33.26
C ALA A 50 -15.45 -1.42 33.38
N GLN A 51 -16.41 -2.24 32.94
CA GLN A 51 -17.84 -1.89 32.93
C GLN A 51 -18.49 -1.87 34.32
N TYR A 52 -17.83 -2.42 35.35
CA TYR A 52 -18.39 -2.55 36.69
C TYR A 52 -17.80 -1.50 37.63
N ASP A 53 -18.61 -0.52 38.05
CA ASP A 53 -18.16 0.60 38.91
C ASP A 53 -17.41 0.15 40.17
N ASP A 54 -17.80 -0.98 40.78
CA ASP A 54 -17.17 -1.50 42.00
C ASP A 54 -15.81 -2.19 41.76
N LYS A 55 -15.44 -2.47 40.51
CA LYS A 55 -14.25 -3.25 40.12
C LYS A 55 -13.38 -2.58 39.06
N ARG A 56 -13.85 -1.47 38.48
CA ARG A 56 -13.15 -0.70 37.46
C ARG A 56 -11.73 -0.32 37.89
N ILE A 57 -11.55 0.03 39.17
CA ILE A 57 -10.24 0.41 39.71
C ILE A 57 -9.16 -0.67 39.48
N TRP A 58 -9.51 -1.96 39.53
CA TRP A 58 -8.55 -3.02 39.27
C TRP A 58 -8.12 -3.10 37.80
N ALA A 59 -9.02 -2.72 36.88
CA ALA A 59 -8.66 -2.62 35.47
C ALA A 59 -7.72 -1.44 35.23
N TYR A 60 -7.97 -0.29 35.88
CA TYR A 60 -7.06 0.86 35.85
C TYR A 60 -5.69 0.49 36.42
N ASP A 61 -5.61 -0.12 37.62
CA ASP A 61 -4.34 -0.53 38.22
C ASP A 61 -3.48 -1.41 37.30
N VAL A 62 -4.10 -2.37 36.60
CA VAL A 62 -3.40 -3.28 35.69
C VAL A 62 -2.93 -2.57 34.43
N ILE A 63 -3.77 -1.73 33.83
CA ILE A 63 -3.47 -1.04 32.59
C ILE A 63 -2.48 0.13 32.82
N GLU A 64 -2.61 0.89 33.89
CA GLU A 64 -1.65 1.94 34.26
C GLU A 64 -0.25 1.36 34.50
N ASN A 65 -0.17 0.21 35.20
CA ASN A 65 1.11 -0.47 35.37
C ASN A 65 1.69 -0.96 34.04
N ALA A 66 0.85 -1.41 33.09
CA ALA A 66 1.30 -1.76 31.75
C ALA A 66 1.78 -0.52 30.97
N ILE A 67 1.09 0.62 31.07
CA ILE A 67 1.51 1.90 30.47
C ILE A 67 2.89 2.28 30.97
N THR A 68 3.09 2.34 32.29
CA THR A 68 4.39 2.70 32.86
C THR A 68 5.50 1.77 32.38
N ARG A 69 5.27 0.45 32.38
CA ARG A 69 6.30 -0.55 32.04
C ARG A 69 6.62 -0.67 30.56
N ASN A 70 5.61 -0.52 29.69
CA ASN A 70 5.78 -0.75 28.25
C ASN A 70 6.03 0.55 27.49
N LEU A 71 5.55 1.70 28.00
CA LEU A 71 5.62 2.98 27.31
C LEU A 71 6.60 3.95 27.98
N GLU A 72 6.65 4.05 29.31
CA GLU A 72 7.47 5.07 30.00
C GLU A 72 8.91 4.60 30.24
N TYR A 73 9.12 3.34 30.66
CA TYR A 73 10.48 2.81 30.88
C TYR A 73 11.28 2.58 29.59
N SER A 74 10.60 2.46 28.45
CA SER A 74 11.24 2.27 27.14
C SER A 74 11.92 3.53 26.59
N PHE A 75 11.54 4.72 27.06
CA PHE A 75 12.12 5.99 26.59
C PHE A 75 13.39 6.42 27.35
N ASN A 76 13.66 5.82 28.51
CA ASN A 76 14.81 6.22 29.34
C ASN A 76 16.12 5.52 28.94
N GLU A 77 16.09 4.30 28.40
CA GLU A 77 17.32 3.57 28.01
C GLU A 77 17.98 4.15 26.75
N GLU A 78 17.24 4.78 25.82
CA GLU A 78 17.85 5.45 24.65
C GLU A 78 18.58 6.76 25.01
N SER A 79 18.40 7.29 26.23
CA SER A 79 18.94 8.58 26.64
C SER A 79 20.24 8.52 27.45
N GLU A 80 20.71 7.32 27.82
CA GLU A 80 21.93 7.13 28.62
C GLU A 80 23.14 6.63 27.80
N GLU A 81 23.07 6.60 26.46
CA GLU A 81 24.25 6.39 25.59
C GLU A 81 24.81 7.70 25.02
N SER A 82 25.28 8.59 25.90
CA SER A 82 26.38 9.51 25.58
C SER A 82 26.73 10.30 26.84
N ASP A 83 27.74 9.83 27.58
CA ASP A 83 28.71 10.65 28.34
C ASP A 83 29.45 9.73 29.32
N GLU A 84 30.23 8.77 28.81
CA GLU A 84 31.34 8.23 29.60
C GLU A 84 32.65 8.58 28.91
N ASP A 85 33.27 9.60 29.49
CA ASP A 85 34.61 10.09 29.22
C ASP A 85 35.65 8.97 29.40
N ASP A 86 36.59 8.90 28.46
CA ASP A 86 37.82 8.10 28.56
C ASP A 86 38.65 8.53 29.79
N GLU A 87 38.56 7.80 30.90
CA GLU A 87 39.65 7.74 31.88
C GLU A 87 40.01 6.28 32.18
N ASP A 88 41.17 5.88 31.66
CA ASP A 88 41.90 4.68 32.04
C ASP A 88 42.14 4.66 33.56
N GLU A 89 41.68 3.62 34.27
CA GLU A 89 42.44 3.11 35.42
C GLU A 89 42.11 1.65 35.73
N ASP A 90 43.20 0.88 35.84
CA ASP A 90 43.26 -0.56 36.05
C ASP A 90 42.43 -1.03 37.26
N ASN A 91 41.56 -2.04 37.06
CA ASN A 91 41.31 -3.03 38.11
C ASN A 91 40.81 -4.37 37.54
N GLU A 92 41.67 -5.38 37.70
CA GLU A 92 41.30 -6.79 37.63
C GLU A 92 40.30 -7.11 38.74
N ASP A 93 39.01 -7.23 38.41
CA ASP A 93 38.12 -8.17 39.08
C ASP A 93 37.09 -8.68 38.08
N THR A 94 37.41 -9.82 37.45
CA THR A 94 36.45 -10.61 36.68
C THR A 94 35.50 -11.30 37.66
N SER A 95 34.62 -10.54 38.30
CA SER A 95 33.33 -11.07 38.70
C SER A 95 32.45 -11.01 37.45
N GLU A 96 32.08 -12.17 36.93
CA GLU A 96 30.95 -12.32 36.01
C GLU A 96 29.73 -11.68 36.68
N VAL A 97 29.51 -10.39 36.41
CA VAL A 97 28.22 -9.77 36.58
C VAL A 97 27.45 -10.25 35.36
N ASP A 98 26.55 -11.21 35.57
CA ASP A 98 25.43 -11.47 34.66
C ASP A 98 24.57 -10.20 34.61
N ASP A 99 25.07 -9.14 33.97
CA ASP A 99 24.24 -8.10 33.41
C ASP A 99 23.71 -8.66 32.08
N GLU A 100 22.84 -9.67 32.19
CA GLU A 100 21.76 -9.81 31.21
C GLU A 100 20.93 -8.54 31.36
N THR A 101 21.35 -7.48 30.68
CA THR A 101 20.52 -6.31 30.43
C THR A 101 19.12 -6.80 30.11
N ASP A 102 18.12 -6.21 30.77
CA ASP A 102 16.69 -6.53 30.67
C ASP A 102 16.13 -6.15 29.28
N PHE A 103 16.87 -6.47 28.22
CA PHE A 103 16.62 -6.08 26.85
C PHE A 103 15.39 -6.81 26.33
N ILE A 104 14.33 -6.05 26.05
CA ILE A 104 13.19 -6.54 25.30
C ILE A 104 13.47 -6.26 23.83
N PRO A 105 13.44 -7.26 22.93
CA PRO A 105 13.63 -7.02 21.50
C PRO A 105 12.64 -5.99 20.96
N ASP A 106 13.09 -5.11 20.06
CA ASP A 106 12.26 -4.04 19.47
C ASP A 106 10.93 -4.56 18.90
N GLU A 107 10.94 -5.73 18.27
CA GLU A 107 9.72 -6.39 17.75
C GLU A 107 8.73 -6.71 18.87
N SER A 108 9.22 -7.24 19.99
CA SER A 108 8.39 -7.58 21.15
C SER A 108 7.90 -6.33 21.86
N LEU A 109 8.76 -5.33 22.00
CA LEU A 109 8.42 -4.03 22.58
C LEU A 109 7.33 -3.33 21.75
N HIS A 110 7.46 -3.32 20.42
CA HIS A 110 6.46 -2.75 19.53
C HIS A 110 5.07 -3.38 19.73
N VAL A 111 5.01 -4.72 19.84
CA VAL A 111 3.77 -5.44 20.16
C VAL A 111 3.21 -5.04 21.52
N LEU A 112 4.06 -4.99 22.56
CA LEU A 112 3.63 -4.59 23.91
C LEU A 112 3.07 -3.17 23.93
N GLN A 113 3.75 -2.21 23.31
CA GLN A 113 3.32 -0.82 23.22
C GLN A 113 1.98 -0.69 22.49
N LEU A 114 1.87 -1.32 21.32
CA LEU A 114 0.67 -1.33 20.49
C LEU A 114 -0.56 -1.78 21.28
N PHE A 115 -0.52 -2.98 21.85
CA PHE A 115 -1.68 -3.54 22.56
C PHE A 115 -1.93 -2.87 23.91
N THR A 116 -0.92 -2.26 24.54
CA THR A 116 -1.09 -1.48 25.78
C THR A 116 -1.94 -0.24 25.51
N LEU A 117 -1.59 0.52 24.46
CA LEU A 117 -2.35 1.70 24.06
C LEU A 117 -3.80 1.33 23.69
N MET A 118 -3.99 0.24 22.94
CA MET A 118 -5.34 -0.24 22.60
C MET A 118 -6.15 -0.63 23.85
N SER A 119 -5.53 -1.37 24.77
CA SER A 119 -6.21 -1.79 26.00
C SER A 119 -6.55 -0.59 26.88
N ALA A 120 -5.68 0.42 26.96
CA ALA A 120 -5.98 1.67 27.65
C ALA A 120 -7.15 2.43 27.01
N TYR A 121 -7.16 2.52 25.69
CA TYR A 121 -8.26 3.15 24.96
C TYR A 121 -9.59 2.44 25.21
N ASP A 122 -9.62 1.10 25.13
CA ASP A 122 -10.82 0.30 25.43
C ASP A 122 -11.26 0.42 26.89
N LEU A 123 -10.31 0.47 27.83
CA LEU A 123 -10.60 0.69 29.25
C LEU A 123 -11.38 2.00 29.44
N TYR A 124 -10.90 3.10 28.86
CA TYR A 124 -11.56 4.40 28.97
C TYR A 124 -12.92 4.41 28.28
N ALA A 125 -13.03 3.81 27.09
CA ALA A 125 -14.30 3.69 26.37
C ALA A 125 -15.34 2.89 27.16
N LEU A 126 -14.97 1.70 27.68
CA LEU A 126 -15.85 0.83 28.47
C LEU A 126 -16.22 1.44 29.83
N SER A 127 -15.37 2.30 30.37
CA SER A 127 -15.57 3.01 31.64
C SER A 127 -16.37 4.31 31.48
N ASN A 128 -16.72 4.69 30.24
CA ASN A 128 -17.32 5.99 29.92
C ASN A 128 -16.47 7.18 30.40
N ASP A 129 -15.15 7.03 30.37
CA ASP A 129 -14.16 8.03 30.78
C ASP A 129 -13.66 8.80 29.55
N GLY A 130 -14.46 9.78 29.12
CA GLY A 130 -14.12 10.62 27.97
C GLY A 130 -12.86 11.45 28.17
N ALA A 131 -12.56 11.86 29.41
CA ALA A 131 -11.40 12.69 29.72
C ALA A 131 -10.10 11.88 29.63
N GLY A 132 -10.07 10.67 30.21
CA GLY A 132 -8.93 9.75 30.09
C GLY A 132 -8.65 9.38 28.63
N ARG A 133 -9.71 9.14 27.85
CA ARG A 133 -9.59 8.86 26.40
C ARG A 133 -9.01 10.04 25.62
N GLU A 134 -9.47 11.27 25.88
CA GLU A 134 -8.96 12.46 25.22
C GLU A 134 -7.49 12.75 25.60
N GLN A 135 -7.12 12.52 26.86
CA GLN A 135 -5.75 12.67 27.33
C GLN A 135 -4.82 11.65 26.64
N LEU A 136 -5.21 10.37 26.58
CA LEU A 136 -4.43 9.33 25.90
C LEU A 136 -4.14 9.66 24.43
N LEU A 137 -5.15 10.18 23.71
CA LEU A 137 -4.99 10.59 22.31
C LEU A 137 -4.05 11.81 22.15
N LYS A 138 -3.97 12.69 23.15
CA LYS A 138 -3.06 13.83 23.15
C LYS A 138 -1.63 13.44 23.49
N ASP A 139 -1.46 12.45 24.35
CA ASP A 139 -0.14 11.96 24.78
C ASP A 139 0.54 11.13 23.68
N TYR A 140 -0.26 10.45 22.84
CA TYR A 140 0.24 9.60 21.75
C TYR A 140 -0.39 9.93 20.39
N PRO A 141 -0.17 11.13 19.84
CA PRO A 141 -0.84 11.58 18.60
C PRO A 141 -0.36 10.84 17.35
N GLU A 142 0.87 10.31 17.36
CA GLU A 142 1.47 9.57 16.24
C GLU A 142 1.05 8.09 16.22
N SER A 143 0.31 7.62 17.22
CA SER A 143 -0.13 6.23 17.30
C SER A 143 -1.20 5.94 16.24
N MET A 144 -0.80 5.15 15.23
CA MET A 144 -1.70 4.67 14.18
C MET A 144 -2.88 3.89 14.79
N ALA A 145 -2.61 2.98 15.72
CA ALA A 145 -3.62 2.11 16.31
C ALA A 145 -4.67 2.88 17.12
N LEU A 146 -4.25 3.84 17.94
CA LEU A 146 -5.19 4.69 18.68
C LEU A 146 -6.05 5.51 17.74
N THR A 147 -5.44 6.10 16.71
CA THR A 147 -6.16 6.88 15.71
C THR A 147 -7.16 6.01 14.94
N LEU A 148 -6.79 4.78 14.57
CA LEU A 148 -7.68 3.82 13.92
C LEU A 148 -8.86 3.44 14.82
N MET A 149 -8.61 3.09 16.09
CA MET A 149 -9.67 2.76 17.05
C MET A 149 -10.61 3.94 17.29
N ASN A 150 -10.04 5.14 17.43
CA ASN A 150 -10.84 6.35 17.61
C ASN A 150 -11.71 6.64 16.39
N THR A 151 -11.13 6.53 15.20
CA THR A 151 -11.87 6.72 13.94
C THR A 151 -12.99 5.68 13.78
N ALA A 152 -12.72 4.41 14.09
CA ALA A 152 -13.72 3.35 14.06
C ALA A 152 -14.88 3.60 15.03
N ASN A 153 -14.59 4.05 16.26
CA ASN A 153 -15.62 4.43 17.23
C ASN A 153 -16.43 5.64 16.76
N MET A 154 -15.78 6.67 16.21
CA MET A 154 -16.47 7.84 15.66
C MET A 154 -17.41 7.45 14.51
N ILE A 155 -17.01 6.50 13.66
CA ILE A 155 -17.89 5.94 12.62
C ILE A 155 -19.08 5.20 13.26
N HIS A 156 -18.84 4.37 14.27
CA HIS A 156 -19.89 3.64 14.98
C HIS A 156 -20.90 4.59 15.65
N GLU A 157 -20.42 5.69 16.22
CA GLU A 157 -21.24 6.74 16.84
C GLU A 157 -21.94 7.67 15.82
N GLY A 158 -21.66 7.53 14.52
CA GLY A 158 -22.24 8.34 13.45
C GLY A 158 -21.56 9.69 13.22
N HIS A 159 -20.42 9.94 13.84
CA HIS A 159 -19.58 11.13 13.68
C HIS A 159 -18.70 11.06 12.42
N LEU A 160 -19.30 10.71 11.28
CA LEU A 160 -18.59 10.37 10.03
C LEU A 160 -17.70 11.51 9.50
N ARG A 161 -18.14 12.77 9.60
CA ARG A 161 -17.35 13.90 9.12
C ARG A 161 -16.09 14.12 9.95
N SER A 162 -16.22 13.99 11.28
CA SER A 162 -15.09 14.13 12.18
C SER A 162 -14.12 12.96 12.02
N ALA A 163 -14.63 11.75 11.78
CA ALA A 163 -13.82 10.57 11.47
C ALA A 163 -13.03 10.75 10.16
N TYR A 164 -13.68 11.28 9.11
CA TYR A 164 -13.01 11.60 7.85
C TYR A 164 -11.86 12.60 8.05
N MET A 165 -12.12 13.70 8.76
CA MET A 165 -11.11 14.74 9.01
C MET A 165 -9.94 14.18 9.83
N LEU A 166 -10.22 13.37 10.86
CA LEU A 166 -9.17 12.76 11.67
C LEU A 166 -8.25 11.84 10.86
N ALA A 167 -8.83 10.98 10.00
CA ALA A 167 -8.05 10.12 9.11
C ALA A 167 -7.21 10.93 8.10
N GLN A 168 -7.80 12.00 7.54
CA GLN A 168 -7.09 12.88 6.62
C GLN A 168 -5.95 13.65 7.30
N ASP A 169 -6.20 14.21 8.48
CA ASP A 169 -5.20 14.96 9.24
C ASP A 169 -4.05 14.05 9.66
N PHE A 170 -4.34 12.80 10.06
CA PHE A 170 -3.31 11.80 10.36
C PHE A 170 -2.42 11.51 9.15
N LEU A 171 -3.01 11.24 7.98
CA LEU A 171 -2.25 11.04 6.75
C LEU A 171 -1.40 12.26 6.37
N LEU A 172 -1.94 13.47 6.48
CA LEU A 172 -1.23 14.71 6.15
C LEU A 172 -0.12 15.04 7.16
N SER A 173 -0.24 14.58 8.41
CA SER A 173 0.80 14.73 9.43
C SER A 173 1.97 13.77 9.24
N SER A 174 1.76 12.67 8.52
CA SER A 174 2.82 11.71 8.20
C SER A 174 3.81 12.29 7.18
N ARG A 175 5.09 11.93 7.35
CA ARG A 175 6.15 12.25 6.38
C ARG A 175 5.99 11.49 5.07
N ASP A 176 5.46 10.27 5.12
CA ASP A 176 5.18 9.44 3.96
C ASP A 176 3.77 8.83 4.06
N MET A 177 2.89 9.27 3.17
CA MET A 177 1.50 8.81 3.11
C MET A 177 1.39 7.38 2.57
N GLU A 178 2.27 6.98 1.64
CA GLU A 178 2.23 5.63 1.06
C GLU A 178 2.67 4.59 2.08
N ASP A 179 3.70 4.88 2.86
CA ASP A 179 4.18 3.98 3.92
C ASP A 179 3.13 3.79 5.01
N VAL A 180 2.44 4.85 5.43
CA VAL A 180 1.37 4.76 6.45
C VAL A 180 0.16 3.97 5.95
N ASP A 181 -0.18 4.05 4.66
CA ASP A 181 -1.20 3.20 4.06
C ASP A 181 -0.73 1.74 3.90
N ILE A 182 0.55 1.50 3.60
CA ILE A 182 1.13 0.15 3.58
C ILE A 182 1.08 -0.46 4.99
N ASP A 183 1.43 0.32 6.01
CA ASP A 183 1.44 -0.09 7.40
C ASP A 183 0.02 -0.41 7.88
N ALA A 184 -0.96 0.46 7.60
CA ALA A 184 -2.37 0.18 7.89
C ALA A 184 -2.91 -1.08 7.19
N ARG A 185 -2.39 -1.41 5.99
CA ARG A 185 -2.79 -2.61 5.22
C ARG A 185 -2.24 -3.92 5.79
N HIS A 186 -0.96 -3.93 6.17
CA HIS A 186 -0.24 -5.17 6.48
C HIS A 186 -0.01 -5.36 7.97
N ASN A 187 0.18 -4.27 8.71
CA ASN A 187 0.51 -4.26 10.14
C ASN A 187 -0.59 -3.61 10.99
N GLY A 188 -1.62 -3.04 10.34
CA GLY A 188 -2.76 -2.43 11.00
C GLY A 188 -3.68 -3.44 11.68
N LEU A 189 -4.58 -2.94 12.53
CA LEU A 189 -5.52 -3.73 13.34
C LEU A 189 -6.54 -4.55 12.51
N LEU A 190 -6.71 -4.20 11.24
CA LEU A 190 -7.74 -4.73 10.35
C LEU A 190 -7.12 -5.17 9.02
N PRO A 191 -6.18 -6.15 9.04
CA PRO A 191 -5.60 -6.68 7.82
C PRO A 191 -6.73 -7.26 6.96
N ASP A 192 -6.62 -7.11 5.64
CA ASP A 192 -7.63 -7.46 4.63
C ASP A 192 -8.95 -6.64 4.64
N LEU A 193 -9.29 -5.94 5.73
CA LEU A 193 -10.49 -5.09 5.78
C LEU A 193 -10.24 -3.70 5.17
N LEU A 194 -8.98 -3.26 5.16
CA LEU A 194 -8.55 -1.96 4.67
C LEU A 194 -7.68 -2.12 3.42
N PRO A 195 -8.22 -2.53 2.25
CA PRO A 195 -7.43 -2.78 1.04
C PRO A 195 -6.61 -1.58 0.56
N HIS A 196 -7.00 -0.36 0.95
CA HIS A 196 -6.29 0.89 0.65
C HIS A 196 -5.93 1.67 1.93
N GLY A 197 -5.78 0.99 3.07
CA GLY A 197 -5.36 1.61 4.33
C GLY A 197 -6.35 2.67 4.82
N TRP A 198 -5.84 3.86 5.13
CA TRP A 198 -6.63 4.99 5.64
C TRP A 198 -7.61 5.53 4.61
N HIS A 199 -7.28 5.42 3.33
CA HIS A 199 -8.19 5.84 2.27
C HIS A 199 -9.47 4.99 2.24
N THR A 200 -9.43 3.71 2.64
CA THR A 200 -10.66 2.90 2.81
C THR A 200 -11.57 3.47 3.89
N ILE A 201 -10.99 3.97 5.00
CA ILE A 201 -11.76 4.59 6.08
C ILE A 201 -12.41 5.90 5.58
N MET A 202 -11.67 6.68 4.81
CA MET A 202 -12.20 7.89 4.16
C MET A 202 -13.30 7.56 3.14
N GLU A 203 -13.17 6.47 2.35
CA GLU A 203 -14.23 5.96 1.47
C GLU A 203 -15.50 5.69 2.28
N CYS A 204 -15.41 4.88 3.35
CA CYS A 204 -16.55 4.56 4.21
C CYS A 204 -17.23 5.80 4.81
N CYS A 205 -16.44 6.77 5.27
CA CYS A 205 -16.98 8.01 5.82
C CYS A 205 -17.67 8.86 4.74
N ALA A 206 -17.07 9.00 3.56
CA ALA A 206 -17.63 9.76 2.45
C ALA A 206 -18.92 9.13 1.91
N GLU A 207 -18.96 7.79 1.79
CA GLU A 207 -20.16 7.04 1.42
C GLU A 207 -21.28 7.23 2.45
N GLY A 208 -20.97 7.12 3.75
CA GLY A 208 -21.96 7.32 4.82
C GLY A 208 -22.50 8.76 4.88
N LEU A 209 -21.69 9.76 4.49
CA LEU A 209 -22.11 11.16 4.37
C LEU A 209 -22.90 11.45 3.08
N ASN A 210 -22.91 10.53 2.11
CA ASN A 210 -23.35 10.77 0.73
C ASN A 210 -22.67 12.00 0.09
N ASP A 211 -21.41 12.26 0.44
CA ASP A 211 -20.65 13.39 -0.10
C ASP A 211 -19.91 12.97 -1.38
N VAL A 212 -20.49 13.36 -2.52
CA VAL A 212 -19.97 13.06 -3.86
C VAL A 212 -18.56 13.64 -4.06
N GLY A 213 -18.28 14.80 -3.48
CA GLY A 213 -16.99 15.49 -3.65
C GLY A 213 -15.88 14.74 -2.92
N LEU A 214 -16.11 14.37 -1.66
CA LEU A 214 -15.15 13.59 -0.87
C LEU A 214 -14.91 12.22 -1.50
N LEU A 215 -15.98 11.53 -1.91
CA LEU A 215 -15.86 10.20 -2.52
C LEU A 215 -15.13 10.26 -3.87
N ALA A 216 -15.37 11.30 -4.67
CA ALA A 216 -14.63 11.51 -5.91
C ALA A 216 -13.13 11.73 -5.67
N ASN A 217 -12.73 12.43 -4.61
CA ASN A 217 -11.33 12.62 -4.26
C ASN A 217 -10.66 11.29 -3.89
N VAL A 218 -11.33 10.46 -3.08
CA VAL A 218 -10.81 9.13 -2.72
C VAL A 218 -10.65 8.26 -3.97
N TYR A 219 -11.64 8.24 -4.88
CA TYR A 219 -11.53 7.46 -6.12
C TYR A 219 -10.44 7.98 -7.07
N ARG A 220 -10.22 9.31 -7.12
CA ARG A 220 -9.10 9.89 -7.87
C ARG A 220 -7.77 9.41 -7.29
N TYR A 221 -7.62 9.39 -5.97
CA TYR A 221 -6.44 8.85 -5.32
C TYR A 221 -6.20 7.38 -5.68
N TYR A 222 -7.23 6.54 -5.62
CA TYR A 222 -7.11 5.13 -6.03
C TYR A 222 -6.66 4.97 -7.47
N ILE A 223 -7.15 5.80 -8.40
CA ILE A 223 -6.72 5.76 -9.80
C ILE A 223 -5.27 6.25 -9.95
N LEU A 224 -4.86 7.27 -9.19
CA LEU A 224 -3.51 7.82 -9.22
C LEU A 224 -2.47 6.81 -8.71
N SER A 225 -2.72 6.19 -7.56
CA SER A 225 -1.81 5.28 -6.87
C SER A 225 -2.03 3.80 -7.23
N CYS A 226 -2.81 3.52 -8.27
CA CYS A 226 -3.17 2.16 -8.67
C CYS A 226 -1.96 1.34 -9.14
N ASN A 227 -1.62 0.30 -8.38
CA ASN A 227 -0.61 -0.70 -8.75
C ASN A 227 -1.21 -2.08 -9.05
N ASP A 228 -2.45 -2.35 -8.62
CA ASP A 228 -3.14 -3.62 -8.86
C ASP A 228 -4.29 -3.48 -9.89
N ARG A 229 -4.54 -4.53 -10.66
CA ARG A 229 -5.64 -4.60 -11.63
C ARG A 229 -7.01 -4.62 -10.96
N SER A 230 -7.09 -5.05 -9.70
CA SER A 230 -8.34 -5.04 -8.92
C SER A 230 -8.96 -3.64 -8.87
N ASP A 231 -8.14 -2.59 -8.78
CA ASP A 231 -8.58 -1.19 -8.63
C ASP A 231 -9.04 -0.52 -9.93
N THR A 232 -8.92 -1.20 -11.08
CA THR A 232 -9.36 -0.66 -12.38
C THR A 232 -10.87 -0.36 -12.44
N HIS A 233 -11.66 -0.94 -11.54
CA HIS A 233 -13.09 -0.68 -11.46
C HIS A 233 -13.42 0.73 -10.93
N TYR A 234 -12.51 1.37 -10.19
CA TYR A 234 -12.71 2.72 -9.66
C TYR A 234 -12.82 3.80 -10.74
N VAL A 235 -12.20 3.61 -11.90
CA VAL A 235 -12.40 4.49 -13.08
C VAL A 235 -13.87 4.56 -13.47
N SER A 236 -14.52 3.40 -13.55
CA SER A 236 -15.93 3.30 -13.91
C SER A 236 -16.84 3.78 -12.77
N LYS A 237 -16.48 3.53 -11.51
CA LYS A 237 -17.20 4.06 -10.34
C LYS A 237 -17.16 5.59 -10.31
N LEU A 238 -15.97 6.20 -10.48
CA LEU A 238 -15.79 7.66 -10.50
C LEU A 238 -16.61 8.31 -11.62
N ARG A 239 -16.55 7.75 -12.83
CA ARG A 239 -17.37 8.23 -13.96
C ARG A 239 -18.86 8.20 -13.63
N ASN A 240 -19.34 7.08 -13.08
CA ASN A 240 -20.75 6.93 -12.73
C ASN A 240 -21.16 7.86 -11.61
N LEU A 241 -20.32 8.02 -10.59
CA LEU A 241 -20.53 8.92 -9.45
C LEU A 241 -20.72 10.36 -9.93
N LEU A 242 -19.78 10.86 -10.72
CA LEU A 242 -19.81 12.24 -11.24
C LEU A 242 -20.96 12.47 -12.23
N ARG A 243 -21.31 11.47 -13.04
CA ARG A 243 -22.42 11.59 -13.99
C ARG A 243 -23.79 11.54 -13.31
N ILE A 244 -24.01 10.60 -12.39
CA ILE A 244 -25.32 10.37 -11.77
C ILE A 244 -25.59 11.40 -10.67
N TYR A 245 -24.61 11.65 -9.81
CA TYR A 245 -24.80 12.48 -8.62
C TYR A 245 -24.16 13.86 -8.76
N GLY A 246 -23.07 13.98 -9.53
CA GLY A 246 -22.45 15.27 -9.84
C GLY A 246 -23.11 16.02 -11.01
N GLY A 247 -23.99 15.35 -11.78
CA GLY A 247 -24.65 15.94 -12.95
C GLY A 247 -23.73 16.25 -14.13
N LEU A 248 -22.50 15.72 -14.14
CA LEU A 248 -21.54 15.97 -15.22
C LEU A 248 -22.02 15.37 -16.55
N SER A 249 -21.87 16.17 -17.60
CA SER A 249 -22.03 15.74 -18.99
C SER A 249 -20.86 14.85 -19.44
N ALA A 250 -21.03 14.21 -20.60
CA ALA A 250 -19.97 13.37 -21.17
C ALA A 250 -18.74 14.19 -21.63
N GLU A 251 -18.95 15.44 -22.07
CA GLU A 251 -17.87 16.35 -22.47
C GLU A 251 -17.07 16.81 -21.24
N GLU A 252 -17.75 17.20 -20.16
CA GLU A 252 -17.07 17.59 -18.91
C GLU A 252 -16.32 16.41 -18.28
N TRP A 253 -16.83 15.18 -18.42
CA TRP A 253 -16.09 13.99 -18.00
C TRP A 253 -14.80 13.80 -18.79
N HIS A 254 -14.80 14.08 -20.10
CA HIS A 254 -13.62 13.99 -20.94
C HIS A 254 -12.52 14.94 -20.43
N ASP A 255 -12.88 16.19 -20.10
CA ASP A 255 -11.94 17.16 -19.52
C ASP A 255 -11.40 16.72 -18.15
N VAL A 256 -12.26 16.14 -17.30
CA VAL A 256 -11.84 15.59 -16.00
C VAL A 256 -10.91 14.39 -16.18
N ALA A 257 -11.21 13.49 -17.11
CA ALA A 257 -10.40 12.32 -17.40
C ALA A 257 -9.03 12.70 -17.97
N ASP A 258 -8.99 13.72 -18.84
CA ASP A 258 -7.76 14.28 -19.39
C ASP A 258 -6.91 14.98 -18.31
N GLY A 259 -7.54 15.71 -17.37
CA GLY A 259 -6.87 16.24 -16.19
C GLY A 259 -6.25 15.13 -15.32
N LEU A 260 -7.05 14.10 -14.99
CA LEU A 260 -6.60 12.96 -14.18
C LEU A 260 -5.48 12.16 -14.87
N ALA A 261 -5.55 12.01 -16.19
CA ALA A 261 -4.50 11.37 -16.98
C ALA A 261 -3.15 12.09 -16.86
N ARG A 262 -3.15 13.43 -16.88
CA ARG A 262 -1.93 14.23 -16.65
C ARG A 262 -1.37 14.04 -15.25
N ASP A 263 -2.24 13.97 -14.24
CA ASP A 263 -1.82 13.76 -12.86
C ASP A 263 -1.26 12.34 -12.66
N CYS A 264 -1.85 11.31 -13.26
CA CYS A 264 -1.29 9.95 -13.30
C CYS A 264 0.10 9.92 -13.95
N ALA A 265 0.25 10.58 -15.10
CA ALA A 265 1.55 10.66 -15.77
C ALA A 265 2.61 11.37 -14.90
N ARG A 266 2.24 12.46 -14.23
CA ARG A 266 3.13 13.18 -13.30
C ARG A 266 3.53 12.30 -12.12
N ASN A 267 2.58 11.62 -11.49
CA ASN A 267 2.85 10.71 -10.38
C ASN A 267 3.86 9.62 -10.77
N ILE A 268 3.71 9.00 -11.94
CA ILE A 268 4.66 7.98 -12.42
C ILE A 268 6.06 8.60 -12.64
N ILE A 269 6.15 9.80 -13.22
CA ILE A 269 7.43 10.50 -13.41
C ILE A 269 8.10 10.83 -12.07
N ASP A 270 7.32 11.31 -11.09
CA ASP A 270 7.82 11.62 -9.75
C ASP A 270 8.32 10.35 -9.06
N ARG A 271 7.56 9.26 -9.12
CA ARG A 271 7.97 7.95 -8.62
C ARG A 271 9.28 7.48 -9.25
N ILE A 272 9.44 7.58 -10.58
CA ILE A 272 10.69 7.24 -11.27
C ILE A 272 11.87 8.10 -10.79
N LYS A 273 11.63 9.38 -10.51
CA LYS A 273 12.67 10.34 -10.09
C LYS A 273 13.13 10.15 -8.65
N TYR A 274 12.21 9.83 -7.75
CA TYR A 274 12.46 9.79 -6.30
C TYR A 274 12.60 8.37 -5.74
N GLN A 275 12.13 7.34 -6.44
CA GLN A 275 12.29 5.93 -6.07
C GLN A 275 13.00 5.16 -7.21
N PRO A 276 14.33 5.26 -7.36
CA PRO A 276 15.04 4.38 -8.28
C PRO A 276 14.91 2.92 -7.80
N GLU A 277 14.42 2.04 -8.67
CA GLU A 277 14.11 0.63 -8.37
C GLU A 277 15.17 -0.05 -7.49
N ILE A 278 14.83 -0.36 -6.24
CA ILE A 278 15.55 -1.40 -5.49
C ILE A 278 15.02 -2.73 -6.03
N THR A 279 15.74 -3.31 -6.99
CA THR A 279 15.54 -4.71 -7.39
C THR A 279 15.85 -5.59 -6.19
N THR A 280 14.86 -5.88 -5.34
CA THR A 280 14.97 -6.95 -4.37
C THR A 280 15.14 -8.27 -5.11
N LYS A 281 16.17 -9.00 -4.69
CA LYS A 281 16.67 -10.22 -5.31
C LYS A 281 15.55 -11.27 -5.43
N GLY A 282 15.42 -11.86 -6.61
CA GLY A 282 14.94 -13.24 -6.73
C GLY A 282 13.43 -13.44 -6.95
N GLY A 283 12.85 -12.82 -7.97
CA GLY A 283 11.53 -13.20 -8.47
C GLY A 283 11.43 -13.00 -9.97
N THR A 284 11.19 -14.08 -10.73
CA THR A 284 11.02 -14.11 -12.19
C THR A 284 9.68 -13.53 -12.65
N GLN A 285 9.26 -12.38 -12.11
CA GLN A 285 8.18 -11.57 -12.64
C GLN A 285 8.63 -10.12 -12.73
N ARG A 286 9.05 -9.72 -13.94
CA ARG A 286 9.17 -8.31 -14.31
C ARG A 286 7.75 -7.72 -14.42
N HIS A 287 7.08 -7.51 -13.28
CA HIS A 287 6.04 -6.50 -13.23
C HIS A 287 6.80 -5.18 -13.30
N SER A 288 6.64 -4.42 -14.38
CA SER A 288 7.14 -3.05 -14.41
C SER A 288 6.47 -2.32 -13.26
N SER A 289 7.22 -2.03 -12.20
CA SER A 289 6.78 -1.38 -10.95
C SER A 289 6.06 -0.05 -11.17
N TRP A 290 6.20 0.50 -12.38
CA TRP A 290 5.66 1.77 -12.85
C TRP A 290 4.36 1.66 -13.67
N ARG A 291 3.81 0.46 -13.87
CA ARG A 291 2.53 0.31 -14.58
C ARG A 291 1.37 0.69 -13.68
N ASN A 292 0.46 1.48 -14.22
CA ASN A 292 -0.80 1.82 -13.58
C ASN A 292 -1.98 1.32 -14.44
N PRO A 293 -2.58 0.16 -14.08
CA PRO A 293 -3.71 -0.41 -14.82
C PRO A 293 -4.95 0.49 -14.89
N ALA A 294 -5.25 1.26 -13.85
CA ALA A 294 -6.39 2.18 -13.85
C ALA A 294 -6.16 3.34 -14.82
N TYR A 295 -4.93 3.86 -14.89
CA TYR A 295 -4.54 4.86 -15.87
C TYR A 295 -4.62 4.32 -17.31
N GLU A 296 -4.14 3.09 -17.56
CA GLU A 296 -4.28 2.43 -18.87
C GLU A 296 -5.75 2.35 -19.29
N LYS A 297 -6.64 1.98 -18.37
CA LYS A 297 -8.08 1.91 -18.62
C LYS A 297 -8.69 3.28 -18.90
N LEU A 298 -8.32 4.31 -18.11
CA LEU A 298 -8.79 5.68 -18.29
C LEU A 298 -8.46 6.21 -19.69
N ILE A 299 -7.22 6.01 -20.15
CA ILE A 299 -6.76 6.38 -21.48
C ILE A 299 -7.59 5.70 -22.58
N VAL A 300 -7.82 4.40 -22.43
CA VAL A 300 -8.53 3.60 -23.45
C VAL A 300 -10.02 3.95 -23.50
N ASP A 301 -10.67 4.09 -22.35
CA ASP A 301 -12.10 4.37 -22.25
C ASP A 301 -12.45 5.74 -22.85
N GLU A 302 -11.60 6.76 -22.63
CA GLU A 302 -11.80 8.12 -23.14
C GLU A 302 -11.01 8.45 -24.41
N ARG A 303 -10.30 7.47 -24.97
CA ARG A 303 -9.54 7.57 -26.23
C ARG A 303 -8.50 8.70 -26.24
N LEU A 304 -7.76 8.86 -25.15
CA LEU A 304 -6.76 9.91 -24.99
C LEU A 304 -5.44 9.54 -25.69
N SER A 305 -5.32 9.78 -27.00
CA SER A 305 -4.16 9.35 -27.80
C SER A 305 -2.83 9.98 -27.35
N ASP A 306 -2.83 11.27 -26.99
CA ASP A 306 -1.64 11.99 -26.53
C ASP A 306 -1.13 11.47 -25.18
N ALA A 307 -2.05 11.20 -24.26
CA ALA A 307 -1.73 10.59 -22.96
C ALA A 307 -1.21 9.16 -23.14
N ALA A 308 -1.81 8.40 -24.07
CA ALA A 308 -1.36 7.05 -24.41
C ALA A 308 0.09 7.04 -24.93
N LEU A 309 0.45 8.00 -25.80
CA LEU A 309 1.80 8.14 -26.33
C LEU A 309 2.81 8.47 -25.23
N THR A 310 2.45 9.40 -24.34
CA THR A 310 3.28 9.77 -23.18
C THR A 310 3.51 8.58 -22.25
N TYR A 311 2.46 7.81 -21.97
CA TYR A 311 2.57 6.60 -21.14
C TYR A 311 3.41 5.50 -21.80
N CYS A 312 3.33 5.33 -23.13
CA CYS A 312 4.13 4.34 -23.85
C CYS A 312 5.63 4.66 -23.86
N ALA A 313 6.03 5.92 -23.63
CA ALA A 313 7.45 6.26 -23.45
C ALA A 313 8.04 5.67 -22.16
N ILE A 314 7.19 5.34 -21.18
CA ILE A 314 7.58 4.81 -19.87
C ILE A 314 7.53 3.28 -19.84
N VAL A 315 6.71 2.65 -20.69
CA VAL A 315 6.42 1.22 -20.64
C VAL A 315 7.07 0.45 -21.80
N ASP A 316 7.95 -0.50 -21.47
CA ASP A 316 8.68 -1.33 -22.46
C ASP A 316 7.79 -2.18 -23.39
N TYR A 317 6.55 -2.48 -23.00
CA TYR A 317 5.65 -3.34 -23.77
C TYR A 317 4.17 -2.93 -23.61
N PRO A 318 3.66 -1.98 -24.40
CA PRO A 318 2.31 -1.47 -24.21
C PRO A 318 1.23 -2.49 -24.61
N PRO A 319 0.09 -2.57 -23.91
CA PRO A 319 -0.99 -3.48 -24.26
C PRO A 319 -1.69 -3.07 -25.57
N LEU A 320 -2.36 -4.03 -26.23
CA LEU A 320 -3.04 -3.81 -27.52
C LEU A 320 -4.09 -2.67 -27.51
N PRO A 321 -4.93 -2.52 -26.47
CA PRO A 321 -5.89 -1.41 -26.41
C PRO A 321 -5.22 -0.03 -26.42
N LEU A 322 -4.06 0.13 -25.79
CA LEU A 322 -3.31 1.38 -25.82
C LEU A 322 -2.76 1.67 -27.22
N LEU A 323 -2.19 0.65 -27.90
CA LEU A 323 -1.72 0.80 -29.28
C LEU A 323 -2.84 1.19 -30.24
N ARG A 324 -4.05 0.62 -30.07
CA ARG A 324 -5.23 1.01 -30.85
C ARG A 324 -5.63 2.45 -30.59
N THR A 325 -5.52 2.92 -29.35
CA THR A 325 -5.85 4.29 -28.96
C THR A 325 -4.86 5.28 -29.58
N ILE A 326 -3.56 5.00 -29.53
CA ILE A 326 -2.52 5.81 -30.18
C ILE A 326 -2.75 5.88 -31.69
N ALA A 327 -3.10 4.76 -32.32
CA ALA A 327 -3.29 4.69 -33.77
C ALA A 327 -4.43 5.58 -34.31
N ILE A 328 -5.33 6.09 -33.46
CA ILE A 328 -6.43 6.98 -33.86
C ILE A 328 -5.86 8.31 -34.38
N GLU A 329 -4.94 8.92 -33.65
CA GLU A 329 -4.37 10.25 -33.98
C GLU A 329 -2.89 10.19 -34.38
N HIS A 330 -2.15 9.17 -33.92
CA HIS A 330 -0.71 9.00 -34.11
C HIS A 330 -0.35 7.63 -34.72
N PRO A 331 -0.84 7.29 -35.93
CA PRO A 331 -0.62 5.98 -36.54
C PRO A 331 0.86 5.65 -36.76
N GLU A 332 1.68 6.63 -37.16
CA GLU A 332 3.11 6.43 -37.41
C GLU A 332 3.89 6.14 -36.12
N SER A 333 3.52 6.82 -35.02
CA SER A 333 4.08 6.54 -33.68
C SER A 333 3.72 5.13 -33.21
N ALA A 334 2.47 4.71 -33.39
CA ALA A 334 2.04 3.35 -33.06
C ALA A 334 2.75 2.28 -33.91
N LYS A 335 2.99 2.55 -35.20
CA LYS A 335 3.81 1.68 -36.06
C LYS A 335 5.24 1.56 -35.54
N SER A 336 5.90 2.69 -35.23
CA SER A 336 7.26 2.69 -34.68
C SER A 336 7.34 1.84 -33.42
N ILE A 337 6.42 2.02 -32.46
CA ILE A 337 6.42 1.27 -31.20
C ILE A 337 6.31 -0.25 -31.44
N ILE A 338 5.48 -0.70 -32.38
CA ILE A 338 5.34 -2.14 -32.68
C ILE A 338 6.59 -2.68 -33.40
N LEU A 339 7.15 -1.89 -34.33
CA LEU A 339 8.33 -2.25 -35.12
C LEU A 339 9.62 -2.25 -34.28
N ASP A 340 9.80 -1.28 -33.39
CA ASP A 340 10.93 -1.18 -32.46
C ASP A 340 10.96 -2.36 -31.47
N ALA A 341 9.81 -2.97 -31.20
CA ALA A 341 9.69 -4.18 -30.38
C ALA A 341 10.01 -5.49 -31.14
N MET A 342 10.40 -5.42 -32.42
CA MET A 342 10.87 -6.57 -33.19
C MET A 342 12.34 -6.89 -32.89
N PRO A 343 12.78 -8.17 -33.02
CA PRO A 343 14.18 -8.53 -32.84
C PRO A 343 15.12 -7.75 -33.77
N TYR A 344 16.30 -7.40 -33.26
CA TYR A 344 17.34 -6.71 -34.04
C TYR A 344 17.63 -7.43 -35.37
N GLY A 345 17.70 -6.66 -36.44
CA GLY A 345 17.91 -7.16 -37.80
C GLY A 345 16.64 -7.56 -38.54
N THR A 346 15.46 -7.64 -37.91
CA THR A 346 14.20 -7.98 -38.62
C THR A 346 13.87 -6.96 -39.71
N MET A 347 13.95 -5.68 -39.35
CA MET A 347 13.92 -4.57 -40.29
C MET A 347 15.37 -4.10 -40.49
N GLY A 348 15.85 -4.00 -41.73
CA GLY A 348 17.07 -3.25 -42.01
C GLY A 348 16.92 -1.82 -41.47
N MET A 349 18.03 -1.14 -41.16
CA MET A 349 18.03 0.22 -40.57
C MET A 349 16.82 1.04 -41.04
N PRO A 350 15.96 1.52 -40.13
CA PRO A 350 14.71 2.16 -40.52
C PRO A 350 15.04 3.41 -41.35
N VAL A 351 14.31 3.60 -42.44
CA VAL A 351 14.35 4.81 -43.30
C VAL A 351 14.06 6.10 -42.51
N PHE A 352 13.65 5.99 -41.23
CA PHE A 352 13.34 7.11 -40.34
C PHE A 352 14.32 7.35 -39.17
N ARG A 353 15.48 6.67 -39.06
CA ARG A 353 16.50 7.05 -38.06
C ARG A 353 17.42 8.14 -38.57
N PHE A 354 17.15 9.39 -38.20
CA PHE A 354 18.17 10.45 -38.14
C PHE A 354 19.04 10.28 -36.88
N THR A 355 19.83 9.21 -36.80
CA THR A 355 21.02 9.19 -35.93
C THR A 355 22.10 8.28 -36.54
N VAL A 356 23.30 8.85 -36.63
CA VAL A 356 24.48 8.33 -37.34
C VAL A 356 25.21 7.27 -36.51
N GLU A 357 25.57 6.17 -37.18
CA GLU A 357 26.61 5.17 -36.92
C GLU A 357 26.61 4.33 -35.62
N ARG A 358 26.51 3.00 -35.79
CA ARG A 358 27.62 2.03 -35.59
C ARG A 358 27.18 0.58 -35.83
N GLY A 359 27.97 -0.18 -36.59
CA GLY A 359 28.06 -1.65 -36.49
C GLY A 359 27.29 -2.46 -37.54
N THR A 360 28.00 -2.82 -38.61
CA THR A 360 27.64 -3.82 -39.63
C THR A 360 27.39 -5.21 -39.03
N ASN A 361 26.14 -5.53 -38.67
CA ASN A 361 25.62 -6.91 -38.58
C ASN A 361 24.09 -6.91 -38.70
N ASN A 362 23.58 -6.75 -39.92
CA ASN A 362 22.14 -6.83 -40.24
C ASN A 362 21.64 -8.30 -40.30
N THR A 363 22.21 -9.20 -39.50
CA THR A 363 21.95 -10.63 -39.57
C THR A 363 20.94 -11.05 -38.50
N LEU A 364 19.72 -11.39 -38.94
CA LEU A 364 18.71 -11.98 -38.08
C LEU A 364 19.25 -13.31 -37.51
N THR A 365 19.20 -13.46 -36.19
CA THR A 365 19.69 -14.69 -35.55
C THR A 365 18.79 -15.86 -35.92
N ALA A 366 19.36 -16.94 -36.46
CA ALA A 366 18.60 -18.10 -36.95
C ALA A 366 18.08 -19.01 -35.82
N ARG A 367 17.27 -18.47 -34.92
CA ARG A 367 16.62 -19.18 -33.81
C ARG A 367 15.11 -19.14 -34.00
N ARG A 368 14.44 -20.29 -33.83
CA ARG A 368 12.99 -20.40 -33.97
C ARG A 368 12.23 -19.46 -33.02
N ASN A 369 12.74 -19.24 -31.81
CA ASN A 369 12.16 -18.30 -30.85
C ASN A 369 12.14 -16.84 -31.39
N THR A 370 13.16 -16.44 -32.15
CA THR A 370 13.21 -15.11 -32.78
C THR A 370 12.13 -14.96 -33.84
N TYR A 371 11.88 -16.00 -34.65
CA TYR A 371 10.81 -16.00 -35.66
C TYR A 371 9.42 -15.98 -35.02
N GLN A 372 9.23 -16.70 -33.92
CA GLN A 372 7.98 -16.66 -33.14
C GLN A 372 7.72 -15.29 -32.52
N GLN A 373 8.77 -14.58 -32.10
CA GLN A 373 8.66 -13.20 -31.63
C GLN A 373 8.24 -12.26 -32.76
N ILE A 374 8.83 -12.38 -33.97
CA ILE A 374 8.41 -11.62 -35.16
C ILE A 374 6.94 -11.89 -35.49
N ALA A 375 6.54 -13.17 -35.55
CA ALA A 375 5.15 -13.57 -35.77
C ALA A 375 4.20 -12.98 -34.71
N LYS A 376 4.61 -12.95 -33.43
CA LYS A 376 3.83 -12.33 -32.36
C LYS A 376 3.65 -10.83 -32.57
N GLN A 377 4.70 -10.11 -33.02
CA GLN A 377 4.59 -8.68 -33.30
C GLN A 377 3.74 -8.39 -34.53
N LEU A 378 3.85 -9.20 -35.59
CA LEU A 378 2.99 -9.06 -36.78
C LEU A 378 1.51 -9.33 -36.48
N ARG A 379 1.20 -10.29 -35.58
CA ARG A 379 -0.18 -10.46 -35.08
C ARG A 379 -0.68 -9.24 -34.32
N ARG A 380 0.19 -8.57 -33.55
CA ARG A 380 -0.16 -7.32 -32.87
C ARG A 380 -0.35 -6.18 -33.86
N PHE A 381 0.48 -6.12 -34.90
CA PHE A 381 0.35 -5.16 -36.00
C PHE A 381 -0.99 -5.35 -36.74
N ALA A 382 -1.33 -6.58 -37.10
CA ALA A 382 -2.62 -6.92 -37.72
C ALA A 382 -3.81 -6.53 -36.84
N ALA A 383 -3.71 -6.72 -35.53
CA ALA A 383 -4.77 -6.35 -34.59
C ALA A 383 -4.99 -4.83 -34.46
N VAL A 384 -4.06 -3.99 -34.92
CA VAL A 384 -4.12 -2.52 -34.84
C VAL A 384 -4.39 -1.90 -36.23
N PHE A 385 -3.66 -2.32 -37.26
CA PHE A 385 -3.69 -1.73 -38.61
C PHE A 385 -4.40 -2.59 -39.66
N GLY A 386 -4.77 -3.83 -39.31
CA GLY A 386 -5.45 -4.77 -40.20
C GLY A 386 -4.52 -5.68 -40.99
N ASP A 387 -5.11 -6.69 -41.62
CA ASP A 387 -4.36 -7.77 -42.28
C ASP A 387 -3.63 -7.32 -43.54
N GLU A 388 -4.14 -6.30 -44.24
CA GLU A 388 -3.57 -5.87 -45.54
C GLU A 388 -2.21 -5.20 -45.39
N GLU A 389 -2.07 -4.24 -44.46
CA GLU A 389 -0.77 -3.64 -44.15
C GLU A 389 0.20 -4.67 -43.55
N THR A 390 -0.32 -5.64 -42.80
CA THR A 390 0.49 -6.73 -42.24
C THR A 390 1.06 -7.64 -43.33
N ARG A 391 0.28 -7.93 -44.38
CA ARG A 391 0.75 -8.73 -45.53
C ARG A 391 1.91 -8.07 -46.25
N VAL A 392 1.83 -6.75 -46.47
CA VAL A 392 2.91 -5.98 -47.10
C VAL A 392 4.20 -6.11 -46.29
N LEU A 393 4.12 -5.94 -44.97
CA LEU A 393 5.28 -6.10 -44.08
C LEU A 393 5.81 -7.54 -44.01
N ALA A 394 4.92 -8.54 -43.98
CA ALA A 394 5.31 -9.95 -43.98
C ALA A 394 6.03 -10.33 -45.28
N HIS A 395 5.56 -9.85 -46.42
CA HIS A 395 6.24 -10.02 -47.71
C HIS A 395 7.62 -9.36 -47.71
N GLU A 396 7.74 -8.12 -47.23
CA GLU A 396 9.04 -7.41 -47.16
C GLU A 396 10.06 -8.17 -46.29
N ILE A 397 9.63 -8.73 -45.15
CA ILE A 397 10.49 -9.50 -44.24
C ILE A 397 10.95 -10.81 -44.90
N VAL A 398 10.05 -11.52 -45.59
CA VAL A 398 10.38 -12.79 -46.27
C VAL A 398 11.26 -12.57 -47.50
N GLU A 399 11.02 -11.52 -48.28
CA GLU A 399 11.87 -11.14 -49.42
C GLU A 399 13.29 -10.78 -48.98
N ARG A 400 13.45 -10.16 -47.80
CA ARG A 400 14.76 -9.84 -47.23
C ARG A 400 15.54 -11.08 -46.76
N TYR A 401 14.84 -12.17 -46.40
CA TYR A 401 15.44 -13.41 -45.90
C TYR A 401 14.96 -14.66 -46.65
N PRO A 402 15.24 -14.79 -47.96
CA PRO A 402 14.69 -15.85 -48.81
C PRO A 402 15.16 -17.26 -48.42
N ASN A 403 16.28 -17.36 -47.69
CA ASN A 403 16.89 -18.64 -47.30
C ASN A 403 16.36 -19.19 -45.96
N LEU A 404 15.44 -18.49 -45.27
CA LEU A 404 14.92 -18.89 -43.95
C LEU A 404 13.52 -19.53 -44.07
N ASN A 405 13.46 -20.79 -44.50
CA ASN A 405 12.18 -21.53 -44.65
C ASN A 405 11.35 -21.58 -43.36
N ALA A 406 12.01 -21.72 -42.20
CA ALA A 406 11.34 -21.73 -40.89
C ALA A 406 10.70 -20.37 -40.52
N LEU A 407 11.23 -19.24 -41.03
CA LEU A 407 10.60 -17.94 -40.87
C LEU A 407 9.34 -17.84 -41.73
N ARG A 408 9.40 -18.33 -42.97
CA ARG A 408 8.25 -18.38 -43.89
C ARG A 408 7.10 -19.23 -43.33
N GLU A 409 7.41 -20.36 -42.69
CA GLU A 409 6.41 -21.20 -42.01
C GLU A 409 5.72 -20.46 -40.86
N GLU A 410 6.48 -19.78 -40.00
CA GLU A 410 5.92 -19.04 -38.85
C GLU A 410 5.12 -17.79 -39.27
N LEU A 411 5.41 -17.23 -40.45
CA LEU A 411 4.72 -16.07 -41.04
C LEU A 411 3.58 -16.43 -42.01
N ALA A 412 3.31 -17.72 -42.23
CA ALA A 412 2.30 -18.19 -43.19
C ALA A 412 0.86 -17.70 -42.91
N PHE A 413 0.57 -17.19 -41.71
CA PHE A 413 -0.73 -16.59 -41.38
C PHE A 413 -0.91 -15.17 -41.96
N ALA A 414 0.18 -14.52 -42.36
CA ALA A 414 0.22 -13.14 -42.85
C ALA A 414 0.79 -13.05 -44.28
N LEU A 415 1.02 -14.17 -44.95
CA LEU A 415 1.36 -14.28 -46.38
C LEU A 415 0.12 -14.81 -47.11
#